data_AF-A0A7Y1T8T1-F1
#
_entry.id   AF-A0A7Y1T8T1-F1
#
_cell.length_a   1.000
_cell.length_b   1.000
_cell.length_c   1.000
_cell.angle_alpha   90.00
_cell.angle_beta   90.00
_cell.angle_gamma   90.00
#
_symmetry.space_group_name_H-M   'P 1'
#
loop_
_entity.id
_entity.type
_entity.pdbx_description
1 polymer ?
#
loop_
_entity_poly.entity_id
_entity_poly.type
_entity_poly.pdbx_seq_one_letter_code
_entity_poly.pdbx_strand_id
1 'polypeptide(L)' 'MQLAQRKSAEMRNGKRSKRLSAQSGLTLNQAIAIAKARVPGELVSASRKAGGNGQVVYHVKILTRKGVVRTVRVPANSGQ' A
#
# COMPACT_ATOMS: atom_id res chain seq x y z
N MET A 1 -30.21 22.73 14.09
CA MET A 1 -28.77 22.78 13.77
C MET A 1 -28.04 21.69 14.54
N GLN A 2 -27.38 20.73 13.88
CA GLN A 2 -26.00 20.36 14.24
C GLN A 2 -25.35 19.52 13.14
N LEU A 3 -24.44 20.17 12.40
CA LEU A 3 -23.44 19.53 11.56
C LEU A 3 -22.40 18.87 12.47
N ALA A 4 -22.11 17.60 12.24
CA ALA A 4 -20.82 17.01 12.63
C ALA A 4 -20.44 15.91 11.64
N GLN A 5 -20.03 16.32 10.44
CA GLN A 5 -19.14 15.50 9.63
C GLN A 5 -17.81 15.36 10.36
N ARG A 6 -17.33 14.14 10.58
CA ARG A 6 -15.90 13.80 10.46
C ARG A 6 -15.71 12.28 10.39
N LYS A 7 -15.20 11.88 9.23
CA LYS A 7 -14.75 10.53 8.85
C LYS A 7 -13.94 9.87 9.97
N SER A 8 -14.51 8.86 10.62
CA SER A 8 -13.80 7.94 11.52
C SER A 8 -13.50 6.62 10.82
N ALA A 9 -12.95 6.69 9.62
CA ALA A 9 -12.38 5.54 8.92
C ALA A 9 -10.86 5.59 9.09
N GLU A 10 -10.34 5.12 10.21
CA GLU A 10 -8.95 4.64 10.37
C GLU A 10 -8.65 4.36 11.84
N MET A 11 -9.20 3.28 12.41
CA MET A 11 -8.65 2.76 13.68
C MET A 11 -9.12 1.35 14.03
N ARG A 12 -9.16 0.43 13.05
CA ARG A 12 -9.34 -1.00 13.33
C ARG A 12 -8.55 -1.85 12.34
N ASN A 13 -7.24 -1.99 12.55
CA ASN A 13 -6.63 -3.29 12.31
C ASN A 13 -5.36 -3.46 13.14
N GLY A 14 -5.57 -3.85 14.40
CA GLY A 14 -4.51 -4.41 15.21
C GLY A 14 -4.10 -5.80 14.70
N LYS A 15 -2.86 -6.16 14.98
CA LYS A 15 -2.35 -7.54 15.10
C LYS A 15 -2.37 -8.38 13.81
N ARG A 16 -1.23 -8.37 13.10
CA ARG A 16 -0.64 -9.61 12.58
C ARG A 16 0.85 -9.43 12.23
N SER A 17 1.64 -9.47 13.28
CA SER A 17 2.98 -10.04 13.23
C SER A 17 2.93 -11.42 12.55
N LYS A 18 4.06 -11.81 11.93
CA LYS A 18 4.46 -13.19 11.64
C LYS A 18 3.95 -13.77 10.31
N ARG A 19 4.80 -13.59 9.28
CA ARG A 19 5.39 -14.65 8.43
C ARG A 19 6.47 -14.01 7.57
N LEU A 20 7.59 -13.67 8.21
CA LEU A 20 8.87 -13.47 7.53
C LEU A 20 9.39 -14.87 7.18
N SER A 21 8.80 -15.47 6.14
CA SER A 21 9.34 -16.67 5.50
C SER A 21 10.20 -16.21 4.34
N ALA A 22 11.41 -16.73 4.30
CA ALA A 22 12.53 -16.26 3.51
C ALA A 22 12.27 -16.27 2.00
N GLN A 23 12.27 -15.08 1.39
CA GLN A 23 12.56 -14.93 -0.04
C GLN A 23 13.00 -13.49 -0.33
N SER A 24 14.23 -13.15 0.08
CA SER A 24 15.09 -12.01 -0.32
C SER A 24 14.44 -10.73 -0.90
N GLY A 25 13.31 -10.27 -0.34
CA GLY A 25 12.60 -9.08 -0.79
C GLY A 25 11.27 -8.88 -0.06
N LEU A 26 10.73 -7.66 -0.14
CA LEU A 26 9.42 -7.28 0.36
C LEU A 26 8.33 -8.13 -0.27
N THR A 27 7.32 -8.45 0.53
CA THR A 27 6.07 -9.06 0.09
C THR A 27 5.10 -8.01 -0.45
N LEU A 28 4.09 -8.45 -1.22
CA LEU A 28 3.03 -7.56 -1.72
C LEU A 28 2.31 -6.82 -0.57
N ASN A 29 2.08 -7.49 0.56
CA ASN A 29 1.43 -6.89 1.73
C ASN A 29 2.29 -5.81 2.39
N GLN A 30 3.60 -6.01 2.46
CA GLN A 30 4.52 -4.97 2.95
C GLN A 30 4.54 -3.77 1.99
N ALA A 31 4.53 -4.01 0.68
CA ALA A 31 4.44 -2.94 -0.31
C ALA A 31 3.12 -2.15 -0.22
N ILE A 32 2.00 -2.82 0.06
CA ILE A 32 0.71 -2.16 0.32
C ILE A 32 0.79 -1.27 1.56
N ALA A 33 1.38 -1.77 2.65
CA ALA A 33 1.54 -0.99 3.89
C ALA A 33 2.40 0.27 3.65
N ILE A 34 3.52 0.12 2.95
CA ILE A 34 4.39 1.25 2.55
C ILE A 34 3.64 2.23 1.66
N ALA A 35 2.89 1.74 0.67
CA ALA A 35 2.13 2.60 -0.23
C ALA A 35 1.03 3.40 0.48
N LYS A 36 0.31 2.78 1.43
CA LYS A 36 -0.70 3.45 2.24
C LYS A 36 -0.10 4.49 3.21
N ALA A 37 1.11 4.26 3.70
CA ALA A 37 1.83 5.24 4.51
C ALA A 37 2.22 6.49 3.70
N ARG A 38 2.48 6.35 2.39
CA ARG A 38 2.84 7.46 1.49
C ARG A 38 1.63 8.19 0.93
N VAL A 39 0.56 7.46 0.62
CA VAL A 39 -0.66 7.99 0.03
C VAL A 39 -1.85 7.50 0.85
N PRO A 40 -2.44 8.36 1.70
CA PRO A 40 -3.63 7.99 2.44
C PRO A 40 -4.82 7.83 1.49
N GLY A 41 -5.51 6.70 1.60
CA GLY A 41 -6.62 6.35 0.73
C GLY A 41 -6.96 4.86 0.76
N GLU A 42 -7.89 4.47 -0.09
CA GLU A 42 -8.33 3.07 -0.20
C GLU A 42 -7.52 2.31 -1.23
N LEU A 43 -7.15 1.08 -0.90
CA LEU A 43 -6.46 0.20 -1.84
C LEU A 43 -7.45 -0.23 -2.93
N VAL A 44 -7.14 0.11 -4.18
CA VAL A 44 -7.90 -0.34 -5.35
C VAL A 44 -7.37 -1.68 -5.84
N SER A 45 -6.05 -1.79 -6.02
CA SER A 45 -5.39 -3.02 -6.44
C SER A 45 -3.91 -2.99 -6.14
N ALA A 46 -3.30 -4.17 -6.03
CA ALA A 46 -1.86 -4.31 -5.90
C ALA A 46 -1.39 -5.47 -6.79
N SER A 47 -0.28 -5.29 -7.49
CA SER A 47 0.27 -6.33 -8.36
C SER A 47 1.78 -6.30 -8.40
N ARG A 48 2.38 -7.48 -8.48
CA ARG A 48 3.80 -7.65 -8.76
C ARG A 48 4.04 -7.45 -10.27
N LYS A 49 5.03 -6.65 -10.63
CA LYS A 49 5.48 -6.45 -12.01
C LYS A 49 7.00 -6.64 -12.06
N ALA A 50 7.49 -7.13 -13.19
CA ALA A 50 8.91 -7.02 -13.51
C ALA A 50 9.21 -5.55 -13.85
N GLY A 51 10.12 -4.95 -13.10
CA GLY A 51 10.78 -3.70 -13.44
C GLY A 51 11.90 -3.93 -14.45
N GLY A 52 12.50 -2.84 -14.91
CA GLY A 52 13.69 -2.90 -15.76
C GLY A 52 14.84 -3.64 -15.04
N ASN A 53 15.67 -4.34 -15.82
CA ASN A 53 16.88 -5.01 -15.34
C ASN A 53 16.61 -6.16 -14.35
N GLY A 54 15.51 -6.90 -14.53
CA GLY A 54 15.17 -8.07 -13.69
C GLY A 54 14.70 -7.73 -12.27
N GLN A 55 14.52 -6.45 -11.95
CA GLN A 55 14.02 -6.03 -10.65
C GLN A 55 12.53 -6.35 -10.53
N VAL A 56 12.05 -6.63 -9.33
CA VAL A 56 10.61 -6.79 -9.07
C VAL A 56 10.09 -5.49 -8.46
N VAL A 57 9.00 -4.96 -9.01
CA VAL A 57 8.34 -3.74 -8.52
C VAL A 57 6.86 -4.02 -8.27
N TYR A 58 6.38 -3.63 -7.10
CA TYR A 58 4.96 -3.68 -6.77
C TYR A 58 4.27 -2.40 -7.22
N HIS A 59 3.23 -2.52 -8.02
CA HIS A 59 2.34 -1.42 -8.38
C HIS A 59 1.11 -1.46 -7.48
N VAL A 60 0.96 -0.47 -6.62
CA VAL A 60 -0.14 -0.34 -5.67
C VAL A 60 -1.00 0.85 -6.08
N LYS A 61 -2.25 0.60 -6.48
CA LYS A 61 -3.21 1.65 -6.84
C LYS A 61 -4.02 2.04 -5.61
N ILE A 62 -4.02 3.33 -5.28
CA ILE A 62 -4.73 3.89 -4.13
C ILE A 62 -5.70 4.97 -4.60
N LEU A 63 -6.98 4.83 -4.26
CA LEU A 63 -7.99 5.85 -4.44
C LEU A 63 -7.87 6.86 -3.31
N THR A 64 -7.45 8.08 -3.67
CA THR A 64 -7.31 9.17 -2.71
C THR A 64 -8.67 9.74 -2.33
N ARG A 65 -8.72 10.49 -1.20
CA ARG A 65 -9.93 11.19 -0.75
C ARG A 65 -10.46 12.23 -1.75
N LYS A 66 -9.66 12.62 -2.75
CA LYS A 66 -10.03 13.53 -3.85
C LYS A 66 -10.67 12.80 -5.04
N GLY A 67 -10.90 11.49 -4.94
CA GLY A 67 -11.44 10.66 -6.04
C GLY A 67 -10.41 10.30 -7.12
N VAL A 68 -9.12 10.62 -6.91
CA VAL A 68 -8.05 10.36 -7.88
C VAL A 68 -7.32 9.06 -7.52
N VAL A 69 -7.12 8.18 -8.50
CA VAL A 69 -6.30 6.96 -8.34
C VAL A 69 -4.83 7.30 -8.55
N ARG A 70 -4.01 7.07 -7.52
CA ARG A 70 -2.54 7.16 -7.62
C ARG A 70 -1.93 5.77 -7.67
N THR A 71 -0.98 5.57 -8.57
CA THR A 71 -0.17 4.36 -8.61
C THR A 71 1.13 4.61 -7.85
N VAL A 72 1.34 3.89 -6.76
CA VAL A 72 2.59 3.87 -5.99
C VAL A 72 3.41 2.67 -6.44
N ARG A 73 4.65 2.92 -6.86
CA ARG A 73 5.60 1.88 -7.26
C ARG A 73 6.53 1.62 -6.08
N VAL A 74 6.60 0.37 -5.63
CA VAL A 74 7.42 -0.04 -4.48
C VAL A 74 8.36 -1.15 -4.94
N PRO A 75 9.67 -0.88 -5.09
CA PRO A 75 10.66 -1.89 -5.42
C PRO A 75 10.65 -3.01 -4.38
N ALA A 76 10.65 -4.26 -4.80
CA ALA A 76 10.61 -5.40 -3.90
C ALA A 76 11.93 -5.59 -3.13
N ASN A 77 13.05 -5.07 -3.63
CA ASN A 77 14.35 -5.15 -2.97
C ASN A 77 14.53 -4.10 -1.86
N SER A 78 14.01 -2.88 -2.03
CA SER A 78 14.30 -1.74 -1.13
C SER A 78 13.09 -1.14 -0.44
N GLY A 79 11.89 -1.22 -1.03
CA GLY A 79 10.70 -0.55 -0.50
C GLY A 79 10.69 0.97 -0.58
N GLN A 80 11.67 1.57 -1.26
CA GLN A 80 11.83 3.02 -1.40
C GLN A 80 11.06 3.63 -2.56
#